data_AF-A0A7L1NWT6-F1
#
_entry.id   AF-A0A7L1NWT6-F1
#
_cell.length_a   1.000
_cell.length_b   1.000
_cell.length_c   1.000
_cell.angle_alpha   90.00
_cell.angle_beta   90.00
_cell.angle_gamma   90.00
#
_symmetry.space_group_name_H-M   'P 1'
#
loop_
_entity.id
_entity.type
_entity.pdbx_description
1 polymer ?
#
loop_
_entity_poly.entity_id
_entity_poly.type
_entity_poly.pdbx_seq_one_letter_code
_entity_poly.pdbx_strand_id
1 'polypeptide(L)' 'RFGSMSSLIRRRRVPAAEKQFKCPRCGQGSGCSTALLRHWRSHGRERPFLCFTCGRGFSSHGALISH' A
#
# COMPACT_ATOMS: atom_id res chain seq x y z
N ARG A 1 6.70 46.05 -16.33
CA ARG A 1 7.16 45.81 -14.95
C ARG A 1 6.22 44.76 -14.36
N PHE A 2 6.59 43.48 -14.48
CA PHE A 2 5.77 42.35 -14.06
C PHE A 2 5.77 42.27 -12.53
N GLY A 3 4.63 42.56 -11.91
CA GLY A 3 4.38 42.26 -10.50
C GLY A 3 3.40 41.10 -10.43
N SER A 4 3.87 39.87 -10.63
CA SER A 4 3.02 38.69 -10.44
C SER A 4 2.79 38.47 -8.95
N MET A 5 1.66 39.02 -8.47
CA MET A 5 1.02 38.68 -7.21
C MET A 5 1.00 37.15 -7.09
N SER A 6 1.78 36.62 -6.16
CA SER A 6 1.91 35.19 -5.91
C SER A 6 0.61 34.69 -5.29
N SER A 7 -0.43 34.56 -6.12
CA SER A 7 -1.63 33.83 -5.78
C SER A 7 -1.19 32.38 -5.67
N LEU A 8 -0.80 31.99 -4.46
CA LEU A 8 -0.78 30.62 -4.00
C LEU A 8 -2.19 30.09 -4.22
N ILE A 9 -2.44 29.62 -5.44
CA ILE A 9 -3.50 28.67 -5.72
C ILE A 9 -3.09 27.53 -4.81
N ARG A 10 -3.68 27.54 -3.61
CA ARG A 10 -3.84 26.37 -2.75
C ARG A 10 -4.42 25.37 -3.72
N ARG A 11 -3.53 24.58 -4.33
CA ARG A 11 -3.88 23.42 -5.15
C ARG A 11 -4.77 22.67 -4.20
N ARG A 12 -6.09 22.82 -4.37
CA ARG A 12 -7.05 21.88 -3.84
C ARG A 12 -6.48 20.59 -4.39
N ARG A 13 -5.82 19.82 -3.52
CA ARG A 13 -5.51 18.44 -3.81
C ARG A 13 -6.89 17.85 -3.98
N VAL A 14 -7.39 17.90 -5.21
CA VAL A 14 -8.42 16.99 -5.65
C VAL A 14 -7.91 15.66 -5.12
N PRO A 15 -8.66 14.95 -4.25
CA PRO A 15 -8.30 13.59 -3.89
C PRO A 15 -8.18 12.88 -5.23
N ALA A 16 -6.94 12.72 -5.70
CA ALA A 16 -6.64 12.29 -7.04
C ALA A 16 -7.25 10.91 -7.13
N ALA A 17 -8.39 10.82 -7.83
CA ALA A 17 -9.26 9.66 -7.97
C ALA A 17 -8.76 8.52 -7.10
N GLU A 18 -9.21 8.50 -5.83
CA GLU A 18 -8.77 7.55 -4.82
C GLU A 18 -8.60 6.19 -5.47
N LYS A 19 -7.34 5.76 -5.64
CA LYS A 19 -6.95 4.46 -6.20
C LYS A 19 -8.10 3.45 -6.11
N GLN A 20 -8.83 3.27 -7.22
CA GLN A 20 -10.12 2.54 -7.24
C GLN A 20 -9.97 1.12 -6.71
N PHE A 21 -8.76 0.57 -6.82
CA PHE A 21 -8.40 -0.77 -6.42
C PHE A 21 -7.57 -0.71 -5.14
N LYS A 22 -8.24 -0.74 -3.97
CA LYS A 22 -7.60 -0.81 -2.65
C LYS A 22 -7.30 -2.26 -2.29
N CYS A 23 -6.10 -2.52 -1.79
CA CYS A 23 -5.75 -3.82 -1.25
C CYS A 23 -6.50 -4.05 0.07
N PRO A 24 -7.30 -5.13 0.21
CA PRO A 24 -8.05 -5.40 1.44
C PRO A 24 -7.14 -5.73 2.64
N ARG A 25 -5.89 -6.12 2.39
CA ARG A 25 -4.95 -6.55 3.42
C ARG A 25 -4.15 -5.41 4.07
N CYS A 26 -3.72 -4.44 3.28
CA CYS A 26 -2.86 -3.34 3.77
C CYS A 26 -3.39 -1.94 3.41
N GLY A 27 -4.55 -1.85 2.75
CA GLY A 27 -5.13 -0.58 2.30
C GLY A 27 -4.38 0.11 1.16
N GLN A 28 -3.31 -0.51 0.63
CA GLN A 28 -2.56 0.08 -0.47
C GLN A 28 -3.43 0.16 -1.72
N GLY A 29 -3.73 1.38 -2.14
CA GLY A 29 -4.45 1.59 -3.39
C GLY A 29 -3.54 1.47 -4.61
N SER A 30 -4.10 0.99 -5.71
CA SER A 30 -3.53 1.04 -7.06
C SER A 30 -4.49 1.74 -8.03
N GLY A 31 -3.94 2.42 -9.03
CA GLY A 31 -4.74 3.08 -10.07
C GLY A 31 -5.28 2.13 -11.14
N CYS A 32 -4.90 0.85 -11.10
CA CYS A 32 -5.32 -0.17 -12.05
C CYS A 32 -5.37 -1.56 -11.39
N SER A 33 -6.27 -2.43 -11.87
CA SER A 33 -6.50 -3.77 -11.35
C SER A 33 -5.29 -4.70 -11.52
N THR A 34 -4.55 -4.60 -12.63
CA THR A 34 -3.34 -5.39 -12.89
C THR A 34 -2.22 -5.08 -11.88
N ALA A 35 -2.06 -3.80 -11.53
CA ALA A 35 -1.13 -3.36 -10.50
C ALA A 35 -1.57 -3.86 -9.12
N LEU A 36 -2.87 -3.85 -8.82
CA LEU A 36 -3.40 -4.44 -7.60
C LEU A 36 -3.16 -5.96 -7.56
N LEU A 37 -3.42 -6.70 -8.64
CA LEU A 37 -3.18 -8.14 -8.73
C LEU A 37 -1.71 -8.52 -8.57
N ARG A 38 -0.79 -7.74 -9.15
CA ARG A 38 0.65 -7.92 -8.95
C ARG A 38 1.06 -7.62 -7.49
N HIS A 39 0.51 -6.56 -6.91
CA HIS A 39 0.69 -6.25 -5.50
C HIS A 39 0.10 -7.34 -4.60
N TRP A 40 -1.05 -7.90 -4.95
CA TRP A 40 -1.69 -8.99 -4.22
C TRP A 40 -0.86 -10.27 -4.26
N ARG A 41 -0.19 -10.55 -5.39
CA ARG A 41 0.84 -11.61 -5.46
C ARG A 41 2.07 -11.34 -4.58
N SER A 42 2.38 -10.08 -4.27
CA SER A 42 3.42 -9.76 -3.29
C SER A 42 2.99 -10.09 -1.86
N HIS A 43 1.69 -9.98 -1.56
CA HIS A 43 1.13 -10.56 -0.35
C HIS A 43 1.29 -12.06 -0.40
N GLY A 44 0.99 -12.70 -1.54
CA GLY A 44 1.19 -14.12 -1.88
C GLY A 44 2.59 -14.72 -1.62
N ARG A 45 3.64 -13.92 -1.33
CA ARG A 45 4.75 -14.35 -0.47
C ARG A 45 4.27 -14.41 0.98
N GLU A 46 3.08 -14.95 1.14
CA GLU A 46 2.20 -14.75 2.28
C GLU A 46 2.64 -15.79 3.24
N ARG A 47 3.71 -15.44 3.92
CA ARG A 47 4.26 -16.12 5.05
C ARG A 47 3.08 -16.49 5.99
N PRO A 48 2.50 -17.70 5.88
CA PRO A 48 1.18 -17.98 6.44
C PRO A 48 1.25 -18.15 7.96
N PHE A 49 2.47 -18.28 8.48
CA PHE A 49 2.79 -18.43 9.88
C PHE A 49 3.13 -17.05 10.44
N LEU A 50 2.18 -16.37 11.07
CA LEU A 50 2.39 -15.04 11.65
C LEU A 50 2.73 -15.16 13.13
N CYS A 51 3.78 -14.47 13.58
CA CYS A 51 4.02 -14.29 15.00
C CYS A 51 3.02 -13.28 15.55
N PHE A 52 2.18 -13.69 16.49
CA PHE A 52 1.15 -12.83 17.08
C PHE A 52 1.75 -11.69 17.92
N THR A 53 2.93 -11.91 18.48
CA THR A 53 3.60 -10.95 19.37
C THR A 53 4.26 -9.79 18.61
N CYS A 54 4.83 -10.06 17.42
CA CYS A 54 5.59 -9.07 16.66
C CYS A 54 5.06 -8.80 15.24
N GLY A 55 4.04 -9.54 14.79
CA GLY A 55 3.41 -9.39 13.47
C GLY A 55 4.25 -9.85 12.28
N ARG A 56 5.44 -10.43 12.50
CA ARG A 56 6.28 -10.97 11.43
C ARG A 56 5.67 -12.26 10.87
N GLY A 57 5.46 -12.35 9.57
CA GLY A 57 5.13 -13.63 8.91
C GLY A 57 6.37 -14.50 8.76
N PHE A 58 6.24 -15.83 8.69
CA PHE A 58 7.21 -16.83 8.25
C PHE A 58 6.67 -17.73 7.12
N SER A 59 7.55 -18.22 6.24
CA SER A 59 7.17 -19.03 5.06
C SER A 59 6.93 -20.50 5.39
N SER A 60 7.37 -20.94 6.57
CA SER A 60 7.16 -22.29 7.10
C SER A 60 6.92 -22.22 8.61
N HIS A 61 6.24 -23.24 9.15
CA HIS A 61 5.96 -23.33 10.58
C HIS A 61 7.24 -23.42 11.42
N GLY A 62 8.24 -24.18 10.95
CA GLY A 62 9.54 -24.28 11.63
C GLY A 62 10.28 -22.95 11.70
N ALA A 63 10.17 -22.10 10.67
CA ALA A 63 10.75 -20.77 10.69
C ALA A 63 10.00 -19.81 11.65
N LEU A 64 8.72 -20.04 11.94
CA LEU A 64 7.99 -19.31 13.00
C LEU A 64 8.38 -19.80 14.39
N ILE A 65 8.51 -21.11 14.62
CA ILE A 65 8.87 -21.66 15.95
C ILE A 65 10.30 -21.26 16.35
N SER A 66 11.23 -21.26 15.40
CA SER A 66 12.64 -20.90 15.65
C SER A 66 12.88 -19.39 15.78
N HIS A 67 11.89 -18.58 15.38
CA HIS A 67 11.99 -17.12 15.38
C HIS A 67 11.82 -16.51 16.78
#